data_AF-A0A3M1ZC32-F1
#
_entry.id   AF-A0A3M1ZC32-F1
#
_cell.length_a   1.000
_cell.length_b   1.000
_cell.length_c   1.000
_cell.angle_alpha   90.00
_cell.angle_beta   90.00
_cell.angle_gamma   90.00
#
_symmetry.space_group_name_H-M   'P 1'
#
loop_
_entity.id
_entity.type
_entity.pdbx_description
1 polymer ?
#
loop_
_entity_poly.entity_id
_entity_poly.type
_entity_poly.pdbx_seq_one_letter_code
_entity_poly.pdbx_strand_id
1 'polypeptide(L)'
;MTTESNQPSRGVILALAFTSGIGFVIMMLAFAAGVIGAMDENSFGLWLLFGFILFVGGIGGWFGVVQPHKHFDDINVPMYHGHHEEDEH
;
A
#
# COMPACT_ATOMS: atom_id res chain seq x y z
N MET A 1 3.62 -25.08 20.51
CA MET A 1 2.64 -24.60 19.51
C MET A 1 3.30 -23.45 18.79
N THR A 2 3.91 -23.71 17.64
CA THR A 2 4.62 -22.70 16.86
C THR A 2 3.58 -21.85 16.15
N THR A 3 3.42 -20.60 16.58
CA THR A 3 2.61 -19.62 15.86
C THR A 3 3.29 -19.35 14.53
N GLU A 4 2.87 -20.03 13.46
CA GLU A 4 3.24 -19.61 12.12
C GLU A 4 2.79 -18.16 11.98
N SER A 5 3.75 -17.25 11.80
CA SER A 5 3.44 -15.87 11.47
C SER A 5 2.71 -15.92 10.12
N ASN A 6 1.40 -15.71 10.13
CA ASN A 6 0.56 -15.64 8.92
C ASN A 6 0.88 -14.33 8.16
N GLN A 7 2.12 -14.22 7.70
CA GLN A 7 2.62 -13.09 6.95
C GLN A 7 1.96 -13.13 5.57
N PRO A 8 1.44 -12.00 5.08
CA PRO A 8 0.91 -11.91 3.72
C PRO A 8 1.93 -12.42 2.71
N SER A 9 1.48 -13.19 1.73
CA SER A 9 2.39 -13.65 0.68
C SER A 9 2.97 -12.45 -0.06
N ARG A 10 4.27 -12.51 -0.38
CA ARG A 10 4.96 -11.43 -1.13
C ARG A 10 4.25 -11.14 -2.46
N GLY A 11 3.67 -12.16 -3.10
CA GLY A 11 2.90 -12.02 -4.32
C GLY A 11 1.64 -11.17 -4.14
N VAL A 12 0.91 -11.34 -3.04
CA VAL A 12 -0.29 -10.52 -2.75
C VAL A 12 0.10 -9.07 -2.50
N ILE A 13 1.15 -8.83 -1.70
CA ILE A 13 1.66 -7.46 -1.47
C ILE A 13 2.10 -6.81 -2.79
N LEU A 14 2.82 -7.55 -3.64
CA LEU A 14 3.27 -7.06 -4.94
C LEU A 14 2.09 -6.73 -5.85
N ALA A 15 1.07 -7.60 -5.92
CA ALA A 15 -0.13 -7.37 -6.71
C ALA A 15 -0.86 -6.09 -6.27
N LEU A 16 -1.06 -5.91 -4.96
CA LEU A 16 -1.72 -4.71 -4.40
C LEU A 16 -0.91 -3.43 -4.68
N ALA A 17 0.43 -3.51 -4.59
CA ALA A 17 1.31 -2.40 -4.94
C ALA A 17 1.22 -2.04 -6.43
N PHE A 18 1.19 -3.03 -7.34
CA PHE A 18 0.97 -2.80 -8.76
C PHE A 18 -0.41 -2.20 -9.04
N THR A 19 -1.47 -2.73 -8.43
CA THR A 19 -2.83 -2.19 -8.60
C THR A 19 -2.90 -0.73 -8.18
N SER A 20 -2.33 -0.39 -7.02
CA SER A 20 -2.29 0.99 -6.55
C SER A 20 -1.44 1.88 -7.48
N GLY A 21 -0.24 1.43 -7.85
CA GLY A 21 0.67 2.16 -8.73
C GLY A 21 0.09 2.41 -10.12
N ILE A 22 -0.57 1.42 -10.73
CA ILE A 22 -1.27 1.57 -12.01
C ILE A 22 -2.39 2.59 -11.89
N GLY A 23 -3.20 2.51 -10.83
CA GLY A 23 -4.25 3.50 -10.57
C GLY A 23 -3.70 4.94 -10.52
N PHE A 24 -2.58 5.13 -9.82
CA PHE A 24 -1.89 6.41 -9.76
C PHE A 24 -1.38 6.90 -11.12
N VAL A 25 -0.72 6.02 -11.90
CA VAL A 25 -0.23 6.35 -13.25
C VAL A 25 -1.39 6.74 -14.17
N ILE A 26 -2.51 6.02 -14.13
CA ILE A 26 -3.71 6.36 -14.93
C ILE A 26 -4.21 7.76 -14.58
N MET A 27 -4.31 8.11 -13.29
CA MET A 27 -4.72 9.45 -12.88
C MET A 27 -3.77 10.52 -13.41
N MET A 28 -2.45 10.30 -13.31
CA MET A 28 -1.45 11.23 -13.85
C MET A 28 -1.60 11.44 -15.36
N LEU A 29 -1.83 10.36 -16.12
CA LEU A 29 -2.05 10.43 -17.57
C LEU A 29 -3.38 11.13 -17.91
N ALA A 30 -4.44 10.87 -17.15
CA ALA A 30 -5.72 11.56 -17.32
C ALA A 30 -5.59 13.06 -17.08
N PHE A 31 -4.87 13.48 -16.02
CA PHE A 31 -4.57 14.90 -15.78
C PHE A 31 -3.75 15.52 -16.90
N ALA A 32 -2.68 14.85 -17.35
CA ALA A 32 -1.87 15.34 -18.45
C ALA A 32 -2.69 15.52 -19.74
N ALA A 33 -3.50 14.52 -20.09
CA ALA A 33 -4.38 14.57 -21.26
C ALA A 33 -5.47 15.64 -21.15
N GLY A 34 -6.05 15.81 -19.95
CA GLY A 34 -7.05 16.84 -19.68
C GLY A 34 -6.50 18.26 -19.83
N VAL A 35 -5.29 18.52 -19.33
CA VAL A 35 -4.64 19.85 -19.42
C VAL A 35 -4.37 20.26 -20.87
N ILE A 36 -3.96 19.32 -21.72
CA ILE A 36 -3.68 19.61 -23.14
C ILE A 36 -4.92 19.54 -24.04
N GLY A 37 -6.11 19.26 -23.48
CA GLY A 37 -7.34 19.13 -24.24
C GLY A 37 -7.40 17.90 -25.16
N ALA A 38 -6.61 16.86 -24.88
CA ALA A 38 -6.59 15.62 -25.66
C ALA A 38 -7.71 14.65 -25.28
N MET A 39 -8.60 15.05 -24.38
CA MET A 39 -9.66 14.22 -23.82
C MET A 39 -10.89 15.09 -23.53
N ASP A 40 -12.09 14.58 -23.84
CA ASP A 40 -13.35 15.24 -23.46
C ASP A 40 -13.64 15.09 -21.95
N GLU A 41 -14.56 15.91 -21.43
CA GLU A 41 -14.88 15.97 -19.99
C GLU A 41 -15.37 14.63 -19.43
N ASN A 42 -16.17 13.89 -20.21
CA ASN A 42 -16.73 12.62 -19.75
C ASN A 42 -15.66 11.53 -19.71
N SER A 43 -14.82 11.44 -20.75
CA SER A 43 -13.67 10.54 -20.77
C SER A 43 -12.69 10.87 -19.64
N PHE A 44 -12.40 12.15 -19.40
CA PHE A 44 -11.53 12.59 -18.32
C PHE A 44 -12.05 12.13 -16.95
N GLY A 45 -13.32 12.40 -16.66
CA GLY A 45 -13.95 11.99 -15.41
C GLY A 45 -13.92 10.47 -15.21
N LEU A 46 -14.18 9.70 -16.27
CA LEU A 46 -14.17 8.24 -16.22
C LEU A 46 -12.77 7.68 -15.93
N TRP A 47 -11.73 8.15 -16.63
CA TRP A 47 -10.36 7.68 -16.42
C TRP A 47 -9.82 8.09 -15.06
N LEU A 48 -10.15 9.29 -14.59
CA LEU A 48 -9.78 9.75 -13.26
C LEU A 48 -10.43 8.90 -12.18
N LEU A 49 -11.74 8.63 -12.28
CA LEU A 49 -12.47 7.78 -11.35
C LEU A 49 -11.94 6.34 -11.35
N PHE A 50 -11.69 5.78 -12.53
CA PHE A 50 -11.13 4.43 -12.66
C PHE A 50 -9.76 4.31 -11.99
N GLY A 51 -8.85 5.25 -12.27
CA GLY A 51 -7.54 5.31 -11.62
C GLY A 51 -7.65 5.47 -10.11
N PHE A 52 -8.58 6.31 -9.64
CA PHE A 52 -8.84 6.51 -8.22
C PHE A 52 -9.34 5.24 -7.52
N ILE A 53 -10.28 4.51 -8.13
CA ILE A 53 -10.78 3.23 -7.58
C ILE A 53 -9.65 2.21 -7.47
N LEU A 54 -8.78 2.10 -8.48
CA LEU A 54 -7.63 1.20 -8.41
C LEU A 54 -6.62 1.61 -7.33
N PHE A 55 -6.34 2.91 -7.22
CA PHE A 55 -5.43 3.46 -6.23
C PHE A 55 -5.93 3.19 -4.80
N VAL A 56 -7.16 3.62 -4.50
CA VAL A 56 -7.80 3.43 -3.19
C VAL A 56 -8.05 1.96 -2.91
N GLY A 57 -8.45 1.18 -3.92
CA GLY A 57 -8.66 -0.27 -3.79
C GLY A 57 -7.38 -1.02 -3.47
N GLY A 58 -6.24 -0.66 -4.08
CA GLY A 58 -4.93 -1.22 -3.75
C GLY A 58 -4.49 -0.89 -2.32
N ILE A 59 -4.66 0.37 -1.89
CA ILE A 59 -4.34 0.81 -0.52
C ILE A 59 -5.27 0.13 0.50
N GLY A 60 -6.58 0.12 0.25
CA GLY A 60 -7.57 -0.50 1.12
C GLY A 60 -7.40 -2.01 1.22
N GLY A 61 -7.11 -2.68 0.10
CA GLY A 61 -6.75 -4.09 0.06
C GLY A 61 -5.49 -4.38 0.88
N TRP A 62 -4.45 -3.56 0.73
CA TRP A 62 -3.24 -3.66 1.55
C TRP A 62 -3.53 -3.48 3.04
N PHE A 63 -4.32 -2.47 3.41
CA PHE A 63 -4.71 -2.23 4.80
C PHE A 63 -5.48 -3.42 5.39
N GLY A 64 -6.37 -4.04 4.61
CA GLY A 64 -7.14 -5.21 5.03
C GLY A 64 -6.29 -6.49 5.16
N VAL A 65 -5.24 -6.63 4.34
CA VAL A 65 -4.33 -7.79 4.34
C VAL A 65 -3.26 -7.68 5.43
N VAL A 66 -2.58 -6.53 5.52
CA VAL A 66 -1.50 -6.31 6.51
C VAL A 66 -2.06 -6.02 7.89
N GLN A 67 -3.29 -5.49 7.97
CA GLN A 67 -3.98 -5.16 9.23
C GLN A 67 -3.06 -4.41 10.21
N PRO A 68 -2.39 -3.32 9.78
CA PRO A 68 -1.34 -2.71 10.59
C PRO A 68 -1.88 -2.22 11.95
N HIS A 69 -3.18 -1.87 12.02
CA HIS A 69 -3.90 -1.52 13.25
C HIS A 69 -3.82 -2.57 14.37
N LYS A 70 -3.56 -3.85 14.05
CA LYS A 70 -3.40 -4.92 15.06
C LYS A 70 -2.00 -4.98 15.67
N HIS A 71 -1.02 -4.34 15.06
CA HIS A 71 0.38 -4.37 15.50
C HIS A 71 0.84 -3.06 16.13
N PHE A 72 0.02 -2.00 16.08
CA PHE A 72 0.31 -0.71 16.72
C PHE A 72 0.07 -0.69 18.25
N ASP A 73 -0.51 -1.74 18.84
CA ASP A 73 -0.81 -1.82 20.29
C ASP A 73 0.44 -2.13 21.15
N ASP A 74 1.53 -2.61 20.55
CA ASP A 74 2.81 -2.86 21.25
C ASP A 74 3.67 -1.59 21.43
N ILE A 75 3.09 -0.39 21.37
CA ILE A 75 3.84 0.87 21.57
C ILE A 75 4.44 1.00 22.99
N ASN A 76 3.86 0.28 23.96
CA ASN A 76 4.33 0.24 25.34
C ASN A 76 5.34 -0.88 25.61
N VAL A 77 5.61 -1.75 24.62
CA VAL A 77 6.63 -2.78 24.73
C VAL A 77 7.91 -2.20 24.11
N PRO A 78 8.97 -1.93 24.91
CA PRO A 78 10.23 -1.47 24.34
C PRO A 78 10.74 -2.55 23.39
N MET A 79 10.93 -2.18 22.12
CA MET A 79 11.56 -3.05 21.14
C MET A 79 12.96 -3.38 21.67
N TYR A 80 13.21 -4.64 22.03
CA TYR A 80 14.47 -5.06 22.64
C TYR A 80 15.63 -4.81 21.65
N HIS A 81 16.36 -3.72 21.85
CA HIS A 81 17.61 -3.44 21.14
C HIS A 81 18.73 -4.03 21.97
N GLY A 82 18.94 -5.34 21.84
CA GLY A 82 20.00 -6.03 22.57
C GLY A 82 21.37 -5.49 22.17
N HIS A 83 21.96 -4.65 23.00
CA HIS A 83 23.42 -4.55 23.12
C HIS A 83 23.83 -5.68 24.07
N HIS A 84 24.29 -6.80 23.52
CA HIS A 84 25.05 -7.76 24.30
C HIS A 84 26.39 -7.11 24.64
N GLU A 85 26.50 -6.55 25.84
CA GLU A 85 27.80 -6.35 26.48
C GLU A 85 28.29 -7.77 26.85
N GLU A 86 29.22 -8.28 26.04
CA GLU A 86 30.04 -9.44 26.42
C GLU A 86 31.01 -8.97 27.52
N ASP A 87 30.53 -8.98 28.76
CA ASP A 87 31.40 -8.98 29.94
C ASP A 87 32.04 -10.37 30.09
N GLU A 88 33.17 -10.59 29.41
CA GLU A 88 34.09 -11.68 29.75
C GLU A 88 35.22 -11.13 30.64
N HIS A 89 35.12 -11.47 31.93
CA HIS A 89 36.19 -11.38 32.93
C HIS A 89 37.13 -12.59 32.86
#